data_AF-A0A1M3Q9I0-F1
#
_entry.id   AF-A0A1M3Q9I0-F1
#
_cell.length_a   1.000
_cell.length_b   1.000
_cell.length_c   1.000
_cell.angle_alpha   90.00
_cell.angle_beta   90.00
_cell.angle_gamma   90.00
#
_symmetry.space_group_name_H-M   'P 1'
#
loop_
_entity.id
_entity.type
_entity.pdbx_description
1 polymer ?
#
loop_
_entity_poly.entity_id
_entity_poly.type
_entity_poly.pdbx_seq_one_letter_code
_entity_poly.pdbx_strand_id
1 'polypeptide(L)'
;MPHVTAPPQPRATFARRPQACADCGLFLHIPPLPRSAVARCPRCNAVLRRRRTDPHGRALAMAVTGLVLFALATQSPFMDLELGGREQATTLLTGPEVLTDSSLWLLGVVVLVTTLAAPLTKLAATTWVLVALRLPRPPRHLPMVFRLVERLAPWSMVEVFLLGVFVAYTKLIDIAHVHVGLAVYALGGLMLAMAAADAALDDEAVWNALERKGVTAAPMPAREGRGPRIACTCCGLVSRGVATCPRCGAALRARQPDSLARSWALLAAAAVLYVPANLLPVMTVVSFGHGEADTILSGVESLAAAGMWPLAALVFFASITVPVVKLIGLAVLLVSTGRGARGRLRERTTLFRIVDAVGRWSMIDVFMISILTALVRLGTIASVHPGPGVLAFCAVVVLTMLAANSFDPRLMWDAAGRR
;
A
#
# COMPACT_ATOMS: atom_id res chain seq x y z
N MET A 1 -3.01 19.59 59.79
CA MET A 1 -3.14 19.53 58.32
C MET A 1 -3.87 18.24 57.97
N PRO A 2 -5.12 18.29 57.48
CA PRO A 2 -5.84 17.08 57.12
C PRO A 2 -5.27 16.49 55.82
N HIS A 3 -4.93 15.20 55.86
CA HIS A 3 -4.56 14.42 54.69
C HIS A 3 -5.73 14.40 53.70
N VAL A 4 -5.60 15.16 52.62
CA VAL A 4 -6.47 15.04 51.44
C VAL A 4 -6.15 13.71 50.77
N THR A 5 -6.99 12.71 51.04
CA THR A 5 -7.01 11.46 50.28
C THR A 5 -7.51 11.78 48.88
N ALA A 6 -6.63 11.66 47.89
CA ALA A 6 -7.03 11.75 46.49
C ALA A 6 -8.11 10.70 46.21
N PRO A 7 -9.19 11.04 45.47
CA PRO A 7 -10.24 10.08 45.16
C PRO A 7 -9.63 8.90 44.38
N PRO A 8 -10.10 7.66 44.62
CA PRO A 8 -9.60 6.50 43.89
C PRO A 8 -9.89 6.70 42.41
N GLN A 9 -8.83 6.83 41.60
CA GLN A 9 -8.96 6.85 40.15
C GLN A 9 -9.76 5.60 39.73
N PRO A 10 -10.80 5.73 38.90
CA PRO A 10 -11.54 4.58 38.42
C PRO A 10 -10.54 3.69 37.69
N ARG A 11 -10.23 2.54 38.29
CA ARG A 11 -9.46 1.47 37.65
C ARG A 11 -10.22 1.08 36.41
N ALA A 12 -9.90 1.73 35.29
CA ALA A 12 -10.27 1.26 33.98
C ALA A 12 -9.68 -0.15 33.89
N THR A 13 -10.55 -1.14 34.05
CA THR A 13 -10.30 -2.54 33.77
C THR A 13 -9.92 -2.61 32.30
N PHE A 14 -8.64 -2.35 32.00
CA PHE A 14 -7.98 -2.85 30.80
C PHE A 14 -7.94 -4.37 30.97
N ALA A 15 -9.10 -4.99 30.80
CA ALA A 15 -9.28 -6.42 30.79
C ALA A 15 -8.23 -6.97 29.83
N ARG A 16 -7.49 -7.98 30.27
CA ARG A 16 -6.44 -8.65 29.48
C ARG A 16 -7.09 -9.20 28.21
N ARG A 17 -7.09 -8.44 27.12
CA ARG A 17 -7.73 -8.82 25.87
C ARG A 17 -6.79 -9.73 25.09
N PRO A 18 -7.25 -10.94 24.69
CA PRO A 18 -6.49 -11.75 23.77
C PRO A 18 -6.45 -11.06 22.40
N GLN A 19 -5.26 -10.97 21.82
CA GLN A 19 -5.03 -10.59 20.42
C GLN A 19 -4.41 -11.78 19.69
N ALA A 20 -4.61 -11.88 18.39
CA ALA A 20 -3.93 -12.89 17.57
C ALA A 20 -2.87 -12.23 16.69
N CYS A 21 -1.74 -12.91 16.52
CA CYS A 21 -0.76 -12.50 15.53
C CYS A 21 -1.31 -12.71 14.11
N ALA A 22 -1.26 -11.67 13.27
CA ALA A 22 -1.68 -11.74 11.86
C ALA A 22 -0.87 -12.77 11.06
N ASP A 23 0.44 -12.87 11.31
CA ASP A 23 1.33 -13.77 10.58
C ASP A 23 1.19 -15.25 10.96
N CYS A 24 1.21 -15.56 12.26
CA CYS A 24 1.31 -16.94 12.75
C CYS A 24 0.06 -17.47 13.48
N GLY A 25 -0.94 -16.61 13.70
CA GLY A 25 -2.19 -16.96 14.35
C GLY A 25 -2.10 -17.23 15.86
N LEU A 26 -0.93 -17.02 16.49
CA LEU A 26 -0.77 -17.25 17.93
C LEU A 26 -1.61 -16.25 18.74
N PHE A 27 -2.48 -16.77 19.61
CA PHE A 27 -3.24 -15.97 20.57
C PHE A 27 -2.36 -15.58 21.76
N LEU A 28 -2.24 -14.29 22.01
CA LEU A 28 -1.40 -13.70 23.05
C LEU A 28 -2.20 -12.68 23.85
N HIS A 29 -1.88 -12.54 25.12
CA HIS A 29 -2.37 -11.44 25.94
C HIS A 29 -1.26 -10.40 26.02
N ILE A 30 -1.51 -9.21 25.48
CA ILE A 30 -0.52 -8.13 25.51
C ILE A 30 -0.75 -7.32 26.80
N PRO A 31 0.23 -7.25 27.72
CA PRO A 31 0.11 -6.41 28.90
C PRO A 31 0.04 -4.93 28.51
N PRO A 32 -0.46 -4.03 29.40
CA PRO A 32 -0.37 -2.61 29.16
C PRO A 32 1.09 -2.21 28.96
N LEU A 33 1.40 -1.71 27.76
CA LEU A 33 2.75 -1.33 27.37
C LEU A 33 3.13 0.01 28.01
N PRO A 34 4.36 0.20 28.52
CA PRO A 34 4.86 1.52 28.88
C PRO A 34 4.89 2.46 27.65
N ARG A 35 5.07 3.76 27.87
CA ARG A 35 5.18 4.73 26.77
C ARG A 35 6.31 4.30 25.82
N SER A 36 6.09 4.45 24.51
CA SER A 36 7.00 4.05 23.42
C SER A 36 7.43 2.58 23.34
N ALA A 37 6.83 1.68 24.12
CA ALA A 37 7.16 0.26 24.06
C ALA A 37 6.48 -0.48 22.88
N VAL A 38 7.15 -1.55 22.43
CA VAL A 38 6.73 -2.39 21.30
C VAL A 38 6.54 -3.83 21.77
N ALA A 39 5.36 -4.40 21.54
CA ALA A 39 5.10 -5.82 21.74
C ALA A 39 5.41 -6.61 20.46
N ARG A 40 6.19 -7.68 20.58
CA ARG A 40 6.52 -8.60 19.47
C ARG A 40 5.99 -10.00 19.75
N CYS A 41 5.63 -10.71 18.69
CA CYS A 41 5.20 -12.10 18.77
C CYS A 41 6.39 -13.02 19.10
N PRO A 42 6.33 -13.86 20.14
CA PRO A 42 7.43 -14.77 20.48
C PRO A 42 7.65 -15.89 19.43
N ARG A 43 6.64 -16.19 18.60
CA ARG A 43 6.70 -17.25 17.60
C ARG A 43 7.36 -16.81 16.30
N CYS A 44 6.88 -15.71 15.71
CA CYS A 44 7.32 -15.23 14.40
C CYS A 44 8.01 -13.85 14.42
N ASN A 45 8.17 -13.23 15.59
CA ASN A 45 8.76 -11.90 15.76
C ASN A 45 8.00 -10.74 15.08
N ALA A 46 6.75 -10.95 14.67
CA ALA A 46 5.89 -9.89 14.15
C ALA A 46 5.62 -8.82 15.22
N VAL A 47 5.60 -7.55 14.83
CA VAL A 47 5.19 -6.46 15.74
C VAL A 47 3.68 -6.54 15.93
N LEU A 48 3.24 -6.75 17.17
CA LEU A 48 1.83 -6.89 17.51
C LEU A 48 1.20 -5.55 17.90
N ARG A 49 1.95 -4.71 18.61
CA ARG A 49 1.46 -3.42 19.10
C ARG A 49 2.61 -2.45 19.33
N ARG A 50 2.43 -1.18 18.96
CA ARG A 50 3.29 -0.06 19.35
C ARG A 50 2.44 0.96 20.09
N ARG A 51 2.83 1.35 21.31
CA ARG A 51 2.10 2.39 22.05
C ARG A 51 2.68 3.78 21.73
N ARG A 52 1.87 4.67 21.16
CA ARG A 52 2.28 6.05 20.81
C ARG A 52 1.90 7.06 21.90
N THR A 53 2.65 8.17 22.01
CA THR A 53 2.52 9.19 23.08
C THR A 53 1.38 10.19 22.86
N ASP A 54 1.10 10.59 21.61
CA ASP A 54 -0.10 11.35 21.21
C ASP A 54 -0.72 10.70 19.96
N PRO A 55 -1.64 9.73 20.14
CA PRO A 55 -2.15 8.89 19.04
C PRO A 55 -3.20 9.56 18.15
N HIS A 56 -3.74 10.73 18.52
CA HIS A 56 -4.86 11.36 17.79
C HIS A 56 -4.56 12.79 17.35
N GLY A 57 -3.85 13.58 18.16
CA GLY A 57 -3.56 14.99 17.85
C GLY A 57 -2.62 15.12 16.67
N ARG A 58 -1.43 14.54 16.79
CA ARG A 58 -0.40 14.51 15.72
C ARG A 58 -0.90 13.87 14.43
N ALA A 59 -1.59 12.74 14.53
CA ALA A 59 -2.13 12.05 13.35
C ALA A 59 -3.15 12.93 12.59
N LEU A 60 -4.01 13.65 13.31
CA LEU A 60 -4.97 14.57 12.69
C LEU A 60 -4.26 15.76 12.03
N ALA A 61 -3.31 16.39 12.73
CA ALA A 61 -2.56 17.51 12.19
C ALA A 61 -1.85 17.13 10.88
N MET A 62 -1.15 15.99 10.86
CA MET A 62 -0.47 15.49 9.66
C MET A 62 -1.44 15.10 8.54
N ALA A 63 -2.60 14.52 8.86
CA ALA A 63 -3.62 14.19 7.86
C ALA A 63 -4.23 15.46 7.22
N VAL A 64 -4.50 16.50 8.01
CA VAL A 64 -4.97 17.80 7.50
C VAL A 64 -3.90 18.49 6.67
N THR A 65 -2.65 18.52 7.13
CA THR A 65 -1.51 19.01 6.33
C THR A 65 -1.41 18.25 5.01
N GLY A 66 -1.57 16.93 5.03
CA GLY A 66 -1.63 16.10 3.83
C GLY A 66 -2.75 16.52 2.86
N LEU A 67 -3.97 16.80 3.35
CA LEU A 67 -5.07 17.28 2.50
C LEU A 67 -4.76 18.62 1.83
N VAL A 68 -4.14 19.56 2.56
CA VAL A 68 -3.74 20.86 2.02
C VAL A 68 -2.66 20.70 0.95
N LEU A 69 -1.63 19.88 1.23
CA LEU A 69 -0.55 19.60 0.28
C LEU A 69 -1.05 18.84 -0.95
N PHE A 70 -2.01 17.93 -0.79
CA PHE A 70 -2.67 17.25 -1.89
C PHE A 70 -3.41 18.25 -2.79
N ALA A 71 -4.21 19.14 -2.21
CA ALA A 71 -4.91 20.17 -2.96
C ALA A 71 -3.95 21.11 -3.71
N LEU A 72 -2.81 21.46 -3.08
CA LEU A 72 -1.76 22.25 -3.71
C LEU A 72 -1.13 21.50 -4.89
N ALA A 73 -0.79 20.22 -4.71
CA ALA A 73 -0.19 19.38 -5.74
C ALA A 73 -1.11 19.18 -6.96
N THR A 74 -2.43 19.08 -6.77
CA THR A 74 -3.38 18.89 -7.87
C THR A 74 -3.70 20.17 -8.65
N GLN A 75 -3.53 21.34 -8.03
CA GLN A 75 -3.82 22.64 -8.64
C GLN A 75 -2.58 23.31 -9.25
N SER A 76 -1.38 22.82 -8.91
CA SER A 76 -0.12 23.41 -9.37
C SER A 76 0.44 22.64 -10.58
N PRO A 77 1.19 23.31 -11.46
CA PRO A 77 1.94 22.63 -12.51
C PRO A 77 3.00 21.72 -11.90
N PHE A 78 3.16 20.58 -12.56
CA PHE A 78 4.07 19.51 -12.20
C PHE A 78 5.46 19.73 -12.78
N MET A 79 5.54 19.89 -14.10
CA MET A 79 6.74 20.32 -14.81
C MET A 79 6.32 21.20 -16.00
N ASP A 80 7.11 22.23 -16.22
CA ASP A 80 6.99 23.11 -17.37
C ASP A 80 8.08 22.76 -18.37
N LEU A 81 7.66 22.53 -19.61
CA LEU A 81 8.56 22.24 -20.72
C LEU A 81 8.56 23.45 -21.64
N GLU A 82 9.74 24.00 -21.90
CA GLU A 82 9.91 25.08 -22.87
C GLU A 82 10.46 24.49 -24.17
N LEU A 83 9.60 24.31 -25.17
CA LEU A 83 10.01 23.94 -26.53
C LEU A 83 9.51 25.00 -27.52
N GLY A 84 10.45 25.63 -28.23
CA GLY A 84 10.12 26.58 -29.30
C GLY A 84 9.35 27.82 -28.84
N GLY A 85 9.55 28.28 -27.60
CA GLY A 85 8.90 29.47 -27.03
C GLY A 85 7.44 29.29 -26.60
N ARG A 86 6.92 28.05 -26.57
CA ARG A 86 5.64 27.72 -25.94
C ARG A 86 5.91 27.03 -24.59
N GLU A 87 5.43 27.64 -23.52
CA GLU A 87 5.35 26.99 -22.21
C GLU A 87 4.09 26.11 -22.17
N GLN A 88 4.26 24.81 -21.92
CA GLN A 88 3.15 23.91 -21.63
C GLN A 88 3.32 23.30 -20.25
N ALA A 89 2.36 23.63 -19.38
CA ALA A 89 2.27 23.11 -18.03
C ALA A 89 1.61 21.73 -18.03
N THR A 90 2.31 20.72 -17.48
CA THR A 90 1.71 19.42 -17.19
C THR A 90 1.18 19.39 -15.77
N THR A 91 0.03 18.75 -15.54
CA THR A 91 -0.52 18.53 -14.18
C THR A 91 -0.48 17.05 -13.83
N LEU A 92 -0.78 16.72 -12.57
CA LEU A 92 -0.86 15.34 -12.12
C LEU A 92 -1.95 14.50 -12.85
N LEU A 93 -2.97 15.16 -13.41
CA LEU A 93 -4.07 14.52 -14.13
C LEU A 93 -3.74 14.25 -15.60
N THR A 94 -2.82 15.02 -16.19
CA THR A 94 -2.48 14.95 -17.62
C THR A 94 -1.99 13.56 -18.03
N GLY A 95 -1.23 12.86 -17.18
CA GLY A 95 -0.75 11.51 -17.47
C GLY A 95 -1.86 10.47 -17.60
N PRO A 96 -2.74 10.31 -16.60
CA PRO A 96 -3.94 9.48 -16.72
C PRO A 96 -4.80 9.81 -17.93
N GLU A 97 -5.05 11.09 -18.21
CA GLU A 97 -5.87 11.55 -19.33
C GLU A 97 -5.29 11.12 -20.69
N VAL A 98 -3.98 11.34 -20.89
CA VAL A 98 -3.30 10.93 -22.11
C VAL A 98 -3.32 9.41 -22.29
N LEU A 99 -3.18 8.64 -21.21
CA LEU A 99 -3.27 7.18 -21.26
C LEU A 99 -4.68 6.69 -21.58
N THR A 100 -5.72 7.37 -21.07
CA THR A 100 -7.11 7.02 -21.38
C THR A 100 -7.47 7.23 -22.83
N ASP A 101 -6.89 8.25 -23.46
CA ASP A 101 -7.12 8.54 -24.87
C ASP A 101 -6.33 7.59 -25.80
N SER A 102 -5.27 6.96 -25.29
CA SER A 102 -4.31 6.17 -26.08
C SER A 102 -4.64 4.67 -26.16
N SER A 103 -5.91 4.29 -26.15
CA SER A 103 -6.42 2.88 -26.07
C SER A 103 -6.08 2.10 -24.79
N LEU A 104 -5.19 2.62 -23.95
CA LEU A 104 -4.75 2.04 -22.68
C LEU A 104 -5.54 2.60 -21.48
N TRP A 105 -6.85 2.74 -21.62
CA TRP A 105 -7.71 3.32 -20.59
C TRP A 105 -7.65 2.61 -19.24
N LEU A 106 -7.42 1.29 -19.24
CA LEU A 106 -7.25 0.52 -18.01
C LEU A 106 -6.03 1.02 -17.22
N LEU A 107 -4.94 1.34 -17.91
CA LEU A 107 -3.73 1.87 -17.29
C LEU A 107 -3.98 3.26 -16.70
N GLY A 108 -4.63 4.14 -17.47
CA GLY A 108 -5.01 5.47 -17.01
C GLY A 108 -5.88 5.44 -15.75
N VAL A 109 -6.87 4.54 -15.70
CA VAL A 109 -7.70 4.32 -14.50
C VAL A 109 -6.87 3.82 -13.32
N VAL A 110 -5.97 2.85 -13.53
CA VAL A 110 -5.11 2.34 -12.45
C VAL A 110 -4.22 3.46 -11.89
N VAL A 111 -3.59 4.25 -12.75
CA VAL A 111 -2.76 5.39 -12.33
C VAL A 111 -3.62 6.40 -11.58
N LEU A 112 -4.75 6.84 -12.13
CA LEU A 112 -5.66 7.79 -11.48
C LEU A 112 -6.13 7.31 -10.10
N VAL A 113 -6.52 6.04 -9.99
CA VAL A 113 -6.99 5.47 -8.72
C VAL A 113 -5.87 5.43 -7.68
N THR A 114 -4.65 5.05 -8.07
CA THR A 114 -3.54 4.85 -7.13
C THR A 114 -2.80 6.14 -6.75
N THR A 115 -2.78 7.15 -7.62
CA THR A 115 -2.10 8.43 -7.38
C THR A 115 -3.04 9.51 -6.85
N LEU A 116 -4.33 9.46 -7.19
CA LEU A 116 -5.29 10.52 -6.85
C LEU A 116 -6.40 10.02 -5.94
N ALA A 117 -7.21 9.05 -6.39
CA ALA A 117 -8.42 8.66 -5.68
C ALA A 117 -8.14 7.98 -4.32
N ALA A 118 -7.21 7.02 -4.27
CA ALA A 118 -6.88 6.27 -3.05
C ALA A 118 -6.19 7.15 -1.99
N PRO A 119 -5.17 7.97 -2.31
CA PRO A 119 -4.56 8.89 -1.33
C PRO A 119 -5.54 9.93 -0.78
N LEU A 120 -6.34 10.55 -1.65
CA LEU A 120 -7.35 11.53 -1.23
C LEU A 120 -8.38 10.88 -0.30
N THR A 121 -8.94 9.74 -0.70
CA THR A 121 -9.95 9.02 0.09
C THR A 121 -9.36 8.57 1.43
N LYS A 122 -8.11 8.07 1.45
CA LYS A 122 -7.40 7.69 2.69
C LYS A 122 -7.24 8.89 3.63
N LEU A 123 -6.75 10.02 3.13
CA LEU A 123 -6.52 11.23 3.93
C LEU A 123 -7.82 11.85 4.45
N ALA A 124 -8.83 11.96 3.58
CA ALA A 124 -10.14 12.47 3.94
C ALA A 124 -10.83 11.58 4.99
N ALA A 125 -10.81 10.26 4.79
CA ALA A 125 -11.39 9.30 5.72
C ALA A 125 -10.66 9.28 7.07
N THR A 126 -9.32 9.36 7.07
CA THR A 126 -8.53 9.44 8.32
C THR A 126 -8.83 10.72 9.09
N THR A 127 -8.85 11.85 8.39
CA THR A 127 -9.22 13.15 8.96
C THR A 127 -10.63 13.11 9.53
N TRP A 128 -11.60 12.60 8.77
CA TRP A 128 -12.99 12.45 9.20
C TRP A 128 -13.11 11.59 10.46
N VAL A 129 -12.48 10.41 10.51
CA VAL A 129 -12.51 9.53 11.69
C VAL A 129 -11.93 10.24 12.92
N LEU A 130 -10.79 10.92 12.78
CA LEU A 130 -10.13 11.60 13.90
C LEU A 130 -10.88 12.86 14.37
N VAL A 131 -11.49 13.63 13.47
CA VAL A 131 -12.37 14.76 13.81
C VAL A 131 -13.64 14.27 14.48
N ALA A 132 -14.30 13.27 13.89
CA ALA A 132 -15.54 12.72 14.43
C ALA A 132 -15.33 12.07 15.81
N LEU A 133 -14.14 11.52 16.08
CA LEU A 133 -13.75 11.06 17.41
C LEU A 133 -13.61 12.20 18.43
N ARG A 134 -13.57 13.48 18.05
CA ARG A 134 -13.63 14.62 18.98
C ARG A 134 -15.05 15.05 19.32
N LEU A 135 -16.05 14.66 18.52
CA LEU A 135 -17.45 14.97 18.80
C LEU A 135 -17.95 14.25 20.07
N PRO A 136 -18.90 14.83 20.82
CA PRO A 136 -19.53 14.16 21.96
C PRO A 136 -20.24 12.86 21.56
N ARG A 137 -20.89 12.84 20.39
CA ARG A 137 -21.62 11.70 19.82
C ARG A 137 -21.12 11.40 18.40
N PRO A 138 -20.05 10.59 18.25
CA PRO A 138 -19.56 10.18 16.93
C PRO A 138 -20.62 9.39 16.14
N PRO A 139 -20.67 9.54 14.79
CA PRO A 139 -21.57 8.78 13.93
C PRO A 139 -21.36 7.26 14.00
N ARG A 140 -22.44 6.50 13.79
CA ARG A 140 -22.41 5.02 13.83
C ARG A 140 -21.64 4.37 12.68
N HIS A 141 -21.41 5.07 11.56
CA HIS A 141 -20.70 4.55 10.38
C HIS A 141 -19.17 4.64 10.48
N LEU A 142 -18.60 5.26 11.52
CA LEU A 142 -17.14 5.41 11.69
C LEU A 142 -16.34 4.10 11.55
N PRO A 143 -16.77 2.96 12.12
CA PRO A 143 -16.06 1.69 11.96
C PRO A 143 -15.92 1.25 10.50
N MET A 144 -16.92 1.54 9.66
CA MET A 144 -16.89 1.21 8.24
C MET A 144 -15.90 2.11 7.50
N VAL A 145 -15.87 3.40 7.84
CA VAL A 145 -14.91 4.36 7.27
C VAL A 145 -13.48 4.00 7.65
N PHE A 146 -13.23 3.65 8.92
CA PHE A 146 -11.89 3.26 9.35
C PHE A 146 -11.44 1.94 8.69
N ARG A 147 -12.36 0.98 8.49
CA ARG A 147 -12.09 -0.22 7.70
C ARG A 147 -11.75 0.11 6.24
N LEU A 148 -12.35 1.15 5.66
CA LEU A 148 -12.01 1.61 4.31
C LEU A 148 -10.58 2.18 4.28
N VAL A 149 -10.16 2.94 5.30
CA VAL A 149 -8.78 3.44 5.43
C VAL A 149 -7.77 2.29 5.43
N GLU A 150 -7.98 1.26 6.24
CA GLU A 150 -7.10 0.08 6.31
C GLU A 150 -7.00 -0.65 4.95
N ARG A 151 -8.09 -0.66 4.16
CA ARG A 151 -8.09 -1.28 2.82
C ARG A 151 -7.44 -0.44 1.75
N LEU A 152 -7.54 0.89 1.84
CA LEU A 152 -6.95 1.82 0.86
C LEU A 152 -5.46 2.07 1.12
N ALA A 153 -4.97 1.85 2.33
CA ALA A 153 -3.58 2.10 2.69
C ALA A 153 -2.54 1.47 1.72
N PRO A 154 -2.69 0.20 1.28
CA PRO A 154 -1.75 -0.40 0.31
C PRO A 154 -1.85 0.17 -1.11
N TRP A 155 -2.96 0.83 -1.46
CA TRP A 155 -3.24 1.37 -2.80
C TRP A 155 -2.86 2.84 -2.94
N SER A 156 -2.59 3.51 -1.84
CA SER A 156 -2.15 4.90 -1.80
C SER A 156 -0.65 4.97 -2.09
N MET A 157 -0.27 5.15 -3.36
CA MET A 157 1.11 4.96 -3.83
C MET A 157 1.85 6.27 -4.13
N VAL A 158 1.58 7.35 -3.39
CA VAL A 158 2.15 8.69 -3.64
C VAL A 158 3.68 8.65 -3.63
N GLU A 159 4.28 7.92 -2.69
CA GLU A 159 5.73 7.76 -2.60
C GLU A 159 6.34 7.01 -3.79
N VAL A 160 5.60 6.05 -4.35
CA VAL A 160 6.04 5.28 -5.52
C VAL A 160 5.91 6.13 -6.78
N PHE A 161 4.85 6.94 -6.87
CA PHE A 161 4.67 7.92 -7.93
C PHE A 161 5.81 8.94 -7.94
N LEU A 162 6.16 9.53 -6.78
CA LEU A 162 7.27 10.49 -6.67
C LEU A 162 8.63 9.90 -7.11
N LEU A 163 8.85 8.61 -6.89
CA LEU A 163 10.04 7.92 -7.42
C LEU A 163 9.96 7.76 -8.94
N GLY A 164 8.80 7.40 -9.50
CA GLY A 164 8.58 7.37 -10.94
C GLY A 164 8.80 8.73 -11.61
N VAL A 165 8.38 9.81 -10.95
CA VAL A 165 8.67 11.21 -11.31
C VAL A 165 10.16 11.47 -11.39
N PHE A 166 10.91 11.09 -10.35
CA PHE A 166 12.35 11.31 -10.29
C PHE A 166 13.07 10.58 -11.43
N VAL A 167 12.70 9.32 -11.67
CA VAL A 167 13.23 8.48 -12.76
C VAL A 167 12.89 9.10 -14.13
N ALA A 168 11.65 9.55 -14.34
CA ALA A 168 11.23 10.23 -15.57
C ALA A 168 11.99 11.55 -15.79
N TYR A 169 12.18 12.35 -14.74
CA TYR A 169 12.96 13.58 -14.78
C TYR A 169 14.41 13.33 -15.20
N THR A 170 15.08 12.33 -14.61
CA THR A 170 16.47 12.00 -14.97
C THR A 170 16.61 11.55 -16.42
N LYS A 171 15.56 10.97 -17.02
CA LYS A 171 15.56 10.58 -18.43
C LYS A 171 15.36 11.78 -19.37
N LEU A 172 14.72 12.85 -18.90
CA LEU A 172 14.31 13.97 -19.73
C LEU A 172 15.31 15.13 -19.74
N ILE A 173 16.08 15.30 -18.66
CA ILE A 173 17.07 16.38 -18.54
C ILE A 173 18.20 16.31 -19.58
N ASP A 174 18.50 15.12 -20.09
CA ASP A 174 19.51 14.92 -21.15
C ASP A 174 19.01 15.41 -22.52
N ILE A 175 17.70 15.61 -22.67
CA ILE A 175 17.03 15.93 -23.94
C ILE A 175 16.47 17.36 -23.93
N ALA A 176 16.05 17.88 -22.78
CA ALA A 176 15.40 19.18 -22.66
C ALA A 176 15.69 19.88 -21.31
N HIS A 177 15.55 21.20 -21.29
CA HIS A 177 15.53 21.97 -20.04
C HIS A 177 14.18 21.79 -19.34
N VAL A 178 14.18 21.04 -18.22
CA VAL A 178 12.98 20.71 -17.46
C VAL A 178 12.95 21.55 -16.17
N HIS A 179 11.92 22.38 -16.01
CA HIS A 179 11.70 23.12 -14.77
C HIS A 179 10.75 22.35 -13.86
N VAL A 180 11.20 22.11 -12.63
CA VAL A 180 10.42 21.41 -11.60
C VAL A 180 9.40 22.36 -10.99
N GLY A 181 8.11 22.07 -11.19
CA GLY A 181 7.01 22.90 -10.69
C GLY A 181 6.73 22.70 -9.19
N LEU A 182 5.87 23.57 -8.65
CA LEU A 182 5.47 23.55 -7.24
C LEU A 182 4.84 22.21 -6.82
N ALA A 183 4.17 21.51 -7.74
CA ALA A 183 3.51 20.25 -7.41
C ALA A 183 4.48 19.16 -6.94
N VAL A 184 5.72 19.11 -7.45
CA VAL A 184 6.72 18.11 -7.02
C VAL A 184 7.12 18.32 -5.56
N TYR A 185 7.33 19.56 -5.14
CA TYR A 185 7.61 19.89 -3.75
C TYR A 185 6.40 19.60 -2.84
N ALA A 186 5.19 19.91 -3.31
CA ALA A 186 3.95 19.60 -2.60
C ALA A 186 3.75 18.07 -2.45
N LEU A 187 4.08 17.27 -3.47
CA LEU A 187 4.07 15.81 -3.43
C LEU A 187 5.12 15.25 -2.46
N GLY A 188 6.33 15.81 -2.42
CA GLY A 188 7.35 15.46 -1.44
C GLY A 188 6.88 15.74 -0.01
N GLY A 189 6.30 16.91 0.23
CA GLY A 189 5.67 17.25 1.50
C GLY A 189 4.50 16.31 1.85
N LEU A 190 3.66 15.98 0.86
CA LEU A 190 2.53 15.06 1.02
C LEU A 190 3.01 13.66 1.42
N MET A 191 4.04 13.12 0.77
CA MET A 191 4.67 11.85 1.13
C MET A 191 5.11 11.86 2.60
N LEU A 192 5.82 12.91 3.03
CA LEU A 192 6.27 13.04 4.42
C LEU A 192 5.09 13.17 5.40
N ALA A 193 4.07 13.96 5.06
CA ALA A 193 2.89 14.15 5.88
C ALA A 193 2.08 12.85 6.03
N MET A 194 1.93 12.07 4.95
CA MET A 194 1.27 10.77 4.97
C MET A 194 2.06 9.74 5.79
N ALA A 195 3.37 9.66 5.59
CA ALA A 195 4.25 8.81 6.39
C ALA A 195 4.21 9.19 7.87
N ALA A 196 4.20 10.49 8.19
CA ALA A 196 4.08 11.00 9.54
C ALA A 196 2.69 10.72 10.15
N ALA A 197 1.61 10.81 9.36
CA ALA A 197 0.26 10.47 9.78
C ALA A 197 0.14 8.98 10.13
N ASP A 198 0.61 8.08 9.25
CA ASP A 198 0.65 6.63 9.50
C ASP A 198 1.57 6.28 10.68
N ALA A 199 2.69 7.00 10.83
CA ALA A 199 3.59 6.88 11.96
C ALA A 199 3.07 7.56 13.24
N ALA A 200 2.01 8.34 13.20
CA ALA A 200 1.39 8.93 14.39
C ALA A 200 0.10 8.20 14.79
N LEU A 201 -0.57 7.56 13.83
CA LEU A 201 -1.81 6.82 14.04
C LEU A 201 -1.56 5.53 14.85
N ASP A 202 -2.36 5.33 15.88
CA ASP A 202 -2.43 4.07 16.65
C ASP A 202 -3.82 3.46 16.42
N ASP A 203 -3.90 2.48 15.51
CA ASP A 203 -5.15 1.85 15.08
C ASP A 203 -5.94 1.29 16.27
N GLU A 204 -5.23 0.68 17.22
CA GLU A 204 -5.86 0.12 18.41
C GLU A 204 -6.36 1.23 19.35
N ALA A 205 -5.72 2.41 19.39
CA ALA A 205 -6.23 3.55 20.13
C ALA A 205 -7.51 4.14 19.50
N VAL A 206 -7.58 4.25 18.18
CA VAL A 206 -8.78 4.68 17.43
C VAL A 206 -9.93 3.74 17.74
N TRP A 207 -9.70 2.45 17.62
CA TRP A 207 -10.72 1.46 17.90
C TRP A 207 -11.18 1.44 19.36
N ASN A 208 -10.25 1.57 20.32
CA ASN A 208 -10.60 1.68 21.74
C ASN A 208 -11.36 2.98 22.06
N ALA A 209 -11.13 4.06 21.31
CA ALA A 209 -11.92 5.29 21.45
C ALA A 209 -13.36 5.10 20.93
N LEU A 210 -13.55 4.40 19.81
CA LEU A 210 -14.87 4.06 19.27
C LEU A 210 -15.69 3.20 20.24
N GLU A 211 -15.05 2.22 20.89
CA GLU A 211 -15.68 1.39 21.92
C GLU A 211 -16.06 2.21 23.16
N ARG A 212 -15.14 3.03 23.68
CA ARG A 212 -15.42 3.89 24.86
C ARG A 212 -16.57 4.85 24.64
N LYS A 213 -16.77 5.32 23.40
CA LYS A 213 -17.86 6.21 23.03
C LYS A 213 -19.16 5.47 22.65
N GLY A 214 -19.20 4.15 22.78
CA GLY A 214 -20.40 3.35 22.50
C GLY A 214 -20.79 3.27 21.03
N VAL A 215 -19.89 3.59 20.10
CA VAL A 215 -20.15 3.49 18.64
C VAL A 215 -20.17 2.03 18.19
N THR A 216 -19.28 1.25 18.78
CA THR A 216 -19.15 -0.19 18.53
C THR A 216 -19.64 -0.93 19.76
N ALA A 217 -20.20 -2.13 19.55
CA ALA A 217 -20.61 -2.97 20.66
C ALA A 217 -19.38 -3.29 21.51
N ALA A 218 -19.51 -3.16 22.84
CA ALA A 218 -18.50 -3.62 23.75
C ALA A 218 -18.20 -5.10 23.41
N PRO A 219 -16.93 -5.51 23.26
CA PRO A 219 -16.61 -6.88 22.97
C PRO A 219 -17.21 -7.77 24.06
N MET A 220 -18.13 -8.67 23.69
CA MET A 220 -18.57 -9.72 24.60
C MET A 220 -17.29 -10.43 25.09
N PRO A 221 -17.06 -10.55 26.42
CA PRO A 221 -15.81 -11.10 26.91
C PRO A 221 -15.62 -12.49 26.30
N ALA A 222 -14.46 -12.74 25.71
CA ALA A 222 -14.13 -14.02 25.05
C ALA A 222 -14.20 -15.24 26.00
N ARG A 223 -14.67 -15.10 27.24
CA ARG A 223 -14.96 -16.16 28.21
C ARG A 223 -16.39 -16.71 28.11
N GLU A 224 -17.38 -15.95 27.63
CA GLU A 224 -18.80 -16.31 27.75
C GLU A 224 -19.42 -16.98 26.52
N GLY A 225 -18.76 -16.93 25.36
CA GLY A 225 -19.22 -17.62 24.14
C GLY A 225 -18.74 -19.08 24.06
N ARG A 226 -19.64 -20.01 23.74
CA ARG A 226 -19.28 -21.36 23.28
C ARG A 226 -18.74 -21.29 21.84
N GLY A 227 -17.65 -22.01 21.55
CA GLY A 227 -17.07 -22.11 20.20
C GLY A 227 -15.60 -21.65 20.07
N PRO A 228 -15.01 -21.81 18.87
CA PRO A 228 -13.62 -21.48 18.62
C PRO A 228 -13.35 -19.98 18.73
N ARG A 229 -12.14 -19.62 19.17
CA ARG A 229 -11.66 -18.22 19.14
C ARG A 229 -11.30 -17.87 17.71
N ILE A 230 -11.85 -16.79 17.19
CA ILE A 230 -11.55 -16.27 15.85
C ILE A 230 -11.09 -14.82 16.01
N ALA A 231 -9.95 -14.50 15.42
CA ALA A 231 -9.46 -13.13 15.34
C ALA A 231 -9.93 -12.48 14.05
N CYS A 232 -10.48 -11.27 14.15
CA CYS A 232 -10.80 -10.46 12.99
C CYS A 232 -9.51 -10.08 12.25
N THR A 233 -9.48 -10.28 10.93
CA THR A 233 -8.34 -9.88 10.08
C THR A 233 -8.30 -8.38 9.78
N CYS A 234 -9.40 -7.67 10.02
CA CYS A 234 -9.48 -6.21 9.89
C CYS A 234 -9.01 -5.55 11.19
N CYS A 235 -9.81 -5.64 12.25
CA CYS A 235 -9.54 -4.87 13.47
C CYS A 235 -8.82 -5.64 14.59
N GLY A 236 -8.34 -6.87 14.34
CA GLY A 236 -7.60 -7.69 15.32
C GLY A 236 -8.39 -8.24 16.52
N LEU A 237 -9.68 -7.91 16.65
CA LEU A 237 -10.51 -8.33 17.78
C LEU A 237 -10.72 -9.85 17.78
N VAL A 238 -10.45 -10.49 18.91
CA VAL A 238 -10.76 -11.90 19.13
C VAL A 238 -12.17 -12.05 19.67
N SER A 239 -13.01 -12.78 18.93
CA SER A 239 -14.40 -13.07 19.31
C SER A 239 -14.65 -14.58 19.29
N ARG A 240 -15.75 -15.01 19.92
CA ARG A 240 -16.19 -16.41 19.99
C ARG A 240 -17.65 -16.52 19.60
N GLY A 241 -18.00 -17.56 18.85
CA GLY A 241 -19.40 -17.92 18.58
C GLY A 241 -20.21 -16.90 17.76
N VAL A 242 -19.54 -15.95 17.09
CA VAL A 242 -20.21 -14.91 16.27
C VAL A 242 -19.69 -14.94 14.84
N ALA A 243 -20.58 -14.78 13.87
CA ALA A 243 -20.25 -14.79 12.44
C ALA A 243 -19.72 -13.43 11.94
N THR A 244 -20.06 -12.34 12.62
CA THR A 244 -19.65 -10.98 12.28
C THR A 244 -18.90 -10.34 13.44
N CYS A 245 -17.91 -9.52 13.12
CA CYS A 245 -17.11 -8.83 14.12
C CYS A 245 -17.95 -7.72 14.77
N PRO A 246 -18.11 -7.71 16.10
CA PRO A 246 -18.90 -6.68 16.79
C PRO A 246 -18.27 -5.28 16.74
N ARG A 247 -16.98 -5.19 16.36
CA ARG A 247 -16.21 -3.93 16.29
C ARG A 247 -16.25 -3.29 14.90
N CYS A 248 -15.91 -4.04 13.85
CA CYS A 248 -15.80 -3.51 12.48
C CYS A 248 -16.88 -4.03 11.51
N GLY A 249 -17.77 -4.92 11.95
CA GLY A 249 -18.78 -5.55 11.10
C GLY A 249 -18.25 -6.49 10.02
N ALA A 250 -16.95 -6.78 9.98
CA ALA A 250 -16.38 -7.74 9.02
C ALA A 250 -16.81 -9.17 9.37
N ALA A 251 -17.03 -10.01 8.35
CA ALA A 251 -17.28 -11.43 8.55
C ALA A 251 -16.07 -12.09 9.24
N LEU A 252 -16.29 -12.76 10.37
CA LEU A 252 -15.27 -13.49 11.08
C LEU A 252 -15.06 -14.85 10.44
N ARG A 253 -13.82 -15.10 10.01
CA ARG A 253 -13.41 -16.39 9.43
C ARG A 253 -12.12 -16.83 10.11
N ALA A 254 -12.04 -18.11 10.46
CA ALA A 254 -10.83 -18.66 11.09
C ALA A 254 -9.61 -18.52 10.16
N ARG A 255 -9.80 -18.79 8.87
CA ARG A 255 -8.83 -18.59 7.79
C ARG A 255 -9.52 -18.00 6.57
N GLN A 256 -8.74 -17.39 5.67
CA GLN A 256 -9.28 -16.93 4.40
C GLN A 256 -9.78 -18.13 3.57
N PRO A 257 -11.00 -18.07 2.99
CA PRO A 257 -11.53 -19.16 2.19
C PRO A 257 -10.70 -19.33 0.92
N ASP A 258 -10.42 -20.59 0.57
CA ASP A 258 -9.70 -21.00 -0.64
C ASP A 258 -8.38 -20.24 -0.89
N SER A 259 -7.72 -19.82 0.20
CA SER A 259 -6.53 -18.96 0.15
C SER A 259 -5.45 -19.53 -0.78
N LEU A 260 -5.13 -20.83 -0.64
CA LEU A 260 -4.12 -21.48 -1.49
C LEU A 260 -4.54 -21.52 -2.95
N ALA A 261 -5.78 -21.90 -3.26
CA ALA A 261 -6.27 -22.00 -4.63
C ALA A 261 -6.33 -20.63 -5.32
N ARG A 262 -6.86 -19.60 -4.62
CA ARG A 262 -6.92 -18.23 -5.12
C ARG A 262 -5.53 -17.64 -5.35
N SER A 263 -4.61 -17.82 -4.41
CA SER A 263 -3.23 -17.35 -4.57
C SER A 263 -2.51 -18.07 -5.72
N TRP A 264 -2.73 -19.38 -5.91
CA TRP A 264 -2.20 -20.10 -7.07
C TRP A 264 -2.78 -19.61 -8.40
N ALA A 265 -4.10 -19.42 -8.49
CA ALA A 265 -4.74 -18.94 -9.71
C ALA A 265 -4.22 -17.57 -10.13
N LEU A 266 -4.13 -16.63 -9.18
CA LEU A 266 -3.58 -15.29 -9.43
C LEU A 266 -2.09 -15.33 -9.77
N LEU A 267 -1.31 -16.17 -9.09
CA LEU A 267 0.12 -16.34 -9.36
C LEU A 267 0.39 -16.94 -10.74
N ALA A 268 -0.39 -17.94 -11.15
CA ALA A 268 -0.29 -18.56 -12.46
C ALA A 268 -0.64 -17.57 -13.58
N ALA A 269 -1.73 -16.81 -13.41
CA ALA A 269 -2.09 -15.74 -14.34
C ALA A 269 -0.99 -14.68 -14.46
N ALA A 270 -0.40 -14.26 -13.33
CA ALA A 270 0.72 -13.33 -13.33
C ALA A 270 1.97 -13.91 -14.02
N ALA A 271 2.29 -15.19 -13.79
CA ALA A 271 3.42 -15.85 -14.43
C ALA A 271 3.25 -15.95 -15.97
N VAL A 272 2.04 -16.23 -16.45
CA VAL A 272 1.73 -16.24 -17.89
C VAL A 272 1.88 -14.83 -18.48
N LEU A 273 1.35 -13.80 -17.82
CA LEU A 273 1.45 -12.41 -18.30
C LEU A 273 2.85 -11.80 -18.17
N TYR A 274 3.72 -12.38 -17.34
CA TYR A 274 5.11 -11.94 -17.22
C TYR A 274 5.89 -12.15 -18.53
N VAL A 275 5.56 -13.18 -19.30
CA VAL A 275 6.19 -13.44 -20.60
C VAL A 275 5.92 -12.30 -21.60
N PRO A 276 4.67 -11.98 -21.99
CA PRO A 276 4.40 -10.86 -22.89
C PRO A 276 4.82 -9.51 -22.31
N ALA A 277 4.81 -9.32 -20.98
CA ALA A 277 5.28 -8.09 -20.35
C ALA A 277 6.76 -7.79 -20.64
N ASN A 278 7.60 -8.81 -20.81
CA ASN A 278 9.04 -8.64 -21.10
C ASN A 278 9.37 -8.77 -22.58
N LEU A 279 8.52 -9.44 -23.38
CA LEU A 279 8.75 -9.63 -24.82
C LEU A 279 8.12 -8.54 -25.69
N LEU A 280 7.03 -7.91 -25.24
CA LEU A 280 6.36 -6.87 -26.02
C LEU A 280 6.99 -5.50 -25.77
N PRO A 281 6.94 -4.59 -26.76
CA PRO A 281 7.35 -3.22 -26.56
C PRO A 281 6.54 -2.56 -25.45
N VAL A 282 7.26 -1.92 -24.52
CA VAL A 282 6.69 -1.18 -23.41
C VAL A 282 6.49 0.28 -23.79
N MET A 283 7.37 0.83 -24.62
CA MET A 283 7.25 2.16 -25.20
C MET A 283 7.80 2.17 -26.62
N THR A 284 7.30 3.07 -27.46
CA THR A 284 7.86 3.36 -28.76
C THR A 284 8.15 4.84 -28.82
N VAL A 285 9.41 5.19 -29.04
CA VAL A 285 9.84 6.58 -29.21
C VAL A 285 9.90 6.86 -30.70
N VAL A 286 9.08 7.78 -31.18
CA VAL A 286 9.08 8.21 -32.57
C VAL A 286 9.77 9.56 -32.67
N SER A 287 10.87 9.61 -33.41
CA SER A 287 11.64 10.83 -33.69
C SER A 287 11.84 10.96 -35.20
N PHE A 288 11.51 12.12 -35.77
CA PHE A 288 11.62 12.38 -37.22
C PHE A 288 11.00 11.30 -38.14
N GLY A 289 9.89 10.68 -37.70
CA GLY A 289 9.18 9.65 -38.48
C GLY A 289 9.72 8.23 -38.36
N HIS A 290 10.85 8.02 -37.68
CA HIS A 290 11.36 6.69 -37.33
C HIS A 290 10.97 6.34 -35.88
N GLY A 291 10.30 5.20 -35.70
CA GLY A 291 9.89 4.70 -34.39
C GLY A 291 10.76 3.54 -33.95
N GLU A 292 11.46 3.68 -32.83
CA GLU A 292 12.15 2.56 -32.18
C GLU A 292 11.31 2.06 -31.01
N ALA A 293 10.98 0.77 -31.05
CA ALA A 293 10.16 0.10 -30.07
C ALA A 293 11.05 -0.56 -29.01
N ASP A 294 10.94 -0.09 -27.77
CA ASP A 294 11.74 -0.57 -26.65
C ASP A 294 10.96 -1.56 -25.79
N THR A 295 11.56 -2.73 -25.59
CA THR A 295 11.23 -3.63 -24.49
C THR A 295 11.85 -3.11 -23.19
N ILE A 296 11.49 -3.71 -22.06
CA ILE A 296 12.12 -3.40 -20.76
C ILE A 296 13.63 -3.62 -20.84
N LEU A 297 14.06 -4.74 -21.42
CA LEU A 297 15.47 -5.10 -21.48
C LEU A 297 16.25 -4.22 -22.44
N SER A 298 15.72 -3.95 -23.64
CA SER A 298 16.36 -3.04 -24.60
C SER A 298 16.45 -1.61 -24.05
N GLY A 299 15.42 -1.17 -23.30
CA GLY A 299 15.46 0.10 -22.59
C GLY A 299 16.58 0.16 -21.53
N VAL A 300 16.79 -0.91 -20.77
CA VAL A 300 17.91 -1.02 -19.82
C VAL A 300 19.27 -0.98 -20.53
N GLU A 301 19.40 -1.71 -21.65
CA GLU A 301 20.64 -1.74 -22.44
C GLU A 301 20.96 -0.36 -23.05
N SER A 302 19.96 0.34 -23.59
CA SER A 302 20.09 1.70 -24.12
C SER A 302 20.54 2.69 -23.03
N LEU A 303 19.94 2.63 -21.84
CA LEU A 303 20.34 3.45 -20.69
C LEU A 303 21.78 3.15 -20.23
N ALA A 304 22.18 1.88 -20.23
CA ALA A 304 23.54 1.48 -19.86
C ALA A 304 24.57 1.96 -20.91
N ALA A 305 24.23 1.85 -22.20
CA ALA A 305 25.06 2.33 -23.30
C ALA A 305 25.25 3.86 -23.28
N ALA A 306 24.23 4.59 -22.83
CA ALA A 306 24.29 6.04 -22.60
C ALA A 306 25.10 6.43 -21.34
N GLY A 307 25.67 5.47 -20.60
CA GLY A 307 26.45 5.72 -19.38
C GLY A 307 25.60 5.93 -18.13
N MET A 308 24.27 5.88 -18.22
CA MET A 308 23.34 6.04 -17.10
C MET A 308 23.14 4.75 -16.30
N TRP A 309 24.25 4.15 -15.84
CA TRP A 309 24.25 2.88 -15.09
C TRP A 309 23.29 2.85 -13.88
N PRO A 310 23.17 3.91 -13.05
CA PRO A 310 22.23 3.89 -11.92
C PRO A 310 20.77 3.77 -12.35
N LEU A 311 20.40 4.41 -13.46
CA LEU A 311 19.04 4.40 -13.99
C LEU A 311 18.72 3.05 -14.64
N ALA A 312 19.66 2.51 -15.42
CA ALA A 312 19.55 1.17 -16.00
C ALA A 312 19.37 0.10 -14.92
N ALA A 313 20.16 0.15 -13.85
CA ALA A 313 20.02 -0.75 -12.70
C ALA A 313 18.65 -0.59 -12.04
N LEU A 314 18.19 0.63 -11.80
CA LEU A 314 16.89 0.90 -11.19
C LEU A 314 15.75 0.25 -11.98
N VAL A 315 15.68 0.49 -13.29
CA VAL A 315 14.64 -0.09 -14.18
C VAL A 315 14.75 -1.61 -14.21
N PHE A 316 15.94 -2.17 -14.35
CA PHE A 316 16.15 -3.63 -14.34
C PHE A 316 15.67 -4.28 -13.04
N PHE A 317 16.04 -3.71 -11.89
CA PHE A 317 15.65 -4.26 -10.60
C PHE A 317 14.14 -4.11 -10.36
N ALA A 318 13.56 -2.96 -10.69
CA ALA A 318 12.14 -2.67 -10.48
C ALA A 318 11.22 -3.50 -11.39
N SER A 319 11.58 -3.65 -12.67
CA SER A 319 10.72 -4.30 -13.68
C SER A 319 10.99 -5.78 -13.90
N ILE A 320 12.21 -6.26 -13.69
CA ILE A 320 12.54 -7.67 -13.93
C ILE A 320 12.73 -8.39 -12.60
N THR A 321 13.69 -7.93 -11.81
CA THR A 321 14.11 -8.66 -10.60
C THR A 321 12.99 -8.72 -9.55
N VAL A 322 12.33 -7.60 -9.26
CA VAL A 322 11.28 -7.53 -8.25
C VAL A 322 10.09 -8.45 -8.57
N PRO A 323 9.48 -8.43 -9.78
CA PRO A 323 8.43 -9.38 -10.15
C PRO A 323 8.88 -10.83 -10.07
N VAL A 324 10.09 -11.16 -10.54
CA VAL A 324 10.64 -12.53 -10.44
C VAL A 324 10.75 -12.98 -8.98
N VAL A 325 11.31 -12.13 -8.11
CA VAL A 325 11.40 -12.42 -6.67
C VAL A 325 10.02 -12.63 -6.05
N LYS A 326 9.00 -11.85 -6.44
CA LYS A 326 7.62 -12.03 -5.97
C LYS A 326 7.00 -13.33 -6.48
N LEU A 327 7.18 -13.65 -7.76
CA LEU A 327 6.65 -14.87 -8.37
C LEU A 327 7.26 -16.12 -7.72
N ILE A 328 8.59 -16.18 -7.63
CA ILE A 328 9.32 -17.30 -7.01
C ILE A 328 9.01 -17.35 -5.51
N GLY A 329 9.05 -16.21 -4.81
CA GLY A 329 8.77 -16.14 -3.38
C GLY A 329 7.39 -16.67 -3.02
N LEU A 330 6.34 -16.23 -3.72
CA LEU A 330 4.98 -16.75 -3.52
C LEU A 330 4.87 -18.23 -3.92
N ALA A 331 5.48 -18.66 -5.02
CA ALA A 331 5.47 -20.06 -5.43
C ALA A 331 6.10 -20.96 -4.36
N VAL A 332 7.26 -20.58 -3.82
CA VAL A 332 7.93 -21.30 -2.73
C VAL A 332 7.02 -21.37 -1.50
N LEU A 333 6.39 -20.27 -1.10
CA LEU A 333 5.47 -20.24 0.05
C LEU A 333 4.25 -21.14 -0.18
N LEU A 334 3.66 -21.13 -1.37
CA LEU A 334 2.50 -21.94 -1.72
C LEU A 334 2.83 -23.44 -1.77
N VAL A 335 3.89 -23.82 -2.48
CA VAL A 335 4.36 -25.21 -2.58
C VAL A 335 4.72 -25.76 -1.20
N SER A 336 5.48 -25.01 -0.41
CA SER A 336 5.88 -25.45 0.93
C SER A 336 4.72 -25.54 1.91
N THR A 337 3.66 -24.74 1.73
CA THR A 337 2.42 -24.84 2.52
C THR A 337 1.60 -26.06 2.10
N GLY A 338 1.43 -26.28 0.79
CA GLY A 338 0.71 -27.44 0.26
C GLY A 338 1.38 -28.77 0.61
N ARG A 339 2.72 -28.81 0.68
CA ARG A 339 3.49 -29.98 1.12
C ARG A 339 3.57 -30.16 2.64
N GLY A 340 2.97 -29.26 3.43
CA GLY A 340 3.02 -29.35 4.90
C GLY A 340 4.43 -29.19 5.50
N ALA A 341 5.33 -28.47 4.82
CA ALA A 341 6.72 -28.36 5.25
C ALA A 341 6.84 -27.70 6.63
N ARG A 342 7.55 -28.36 7.56
CA ARG A 342 7.69 -27.95 8.97
C ARG A 342 8.89 -27.06 9.27
N GLY A 343 9.90 -27.06 8.42
CA GLY A 343 11.13 -26.29 8.61
C GLY A 343 10.99 -24.82 8.27
N ARG A 344 11.87 -23.99 8.85
CA ARG A 344 12.10 -22.58 8.45
C ARG A 344 10.85 -21.68 8.48
N LEU A 345 9.87 -21.95 9.35
CA LEU A 345 8.61 -21.17 9.42
C LEU A 345 8.82 -19.68 9.71
N ARG A 346 9.83 -19.35 10.53
CA ARG A 346 10.22 -17.95 10.78
C ARG A 346 10.75 -17.28 9.51
N GLU A 347 11.68 -17.93 8.80
CA GLU A 347 12.22 -17.42 7.54
C GLU A 347 11.15 -17.29 6.46
N ARG A 348 10.24 -18.26 6.33
CA ARG A 348 9.09 -18.19 5.42
C ARG A 348 8.14 -17.05 5.76
N THR A 349 7.92 -16.79 7.05
CA THR A 349 7.14 -15.62 7.48
C THR A 349 7.86 -14.32 7.12
N THR A 350 9.19 -14.26 7.30
CA THR A 350 9.99 -13.11 6.89
C THR A 350 9.97 -12.93 5.36
N LEU A 351 10.10 -14.01 4.59
CA LEU A 351 10.00 -14.00 3.13
C LEU A 351 8.63 -13.45 2.69
N PHE A 352 7.54 -13.91 3.31
CA PHE A 352 6.21 -13.37 3.04
C PHE A 352 6.15 -11.86 3.28
N ARG A 353 6.69 -11.36 4.39
CA ARG A 353 6.73 -9.90 4.66
C ARG A 353 7.55 -9.14 3.63
N ILE A 354 8.68 -9.69 3.18
CA ILE A 354 9.51 -9.07 2.14
C ILE A 354 8.73 -9.00 0.83
N VAL A 355 8.14 -10.11 0.40
CA VAL A 355 7.33 -10.20 -0.83
C VAL A 355 6.15 -9.22 -0.79
N ASP A 356 5.46 -9.13 0.35
CA ASP A 356 4.33 -8.22 0.57
C ASP A 356 4.79 -6.74 0.56
N ALA A 357 5.87 -6.42 1.29
CA ALA A 357 6.40 -5.06 1.39
C ALA A 357 6.95 -4.51 0.07
N VAL A 358 7.65 -5.34 -0.70
CA VAL A 358 8.18 -5.00 -2.03
C VAL A 358 7.04 -4.77 -3.03
N GLY A 359 5.85 -5.29 -2.76
CA GLY A 359 4.85 -5.44 -3.80
C GLY A 359 4.32 -4.16 -4.43
N ARG A 360 4.21 -3.07 -3.65
CA ARG A 360 3.80 -1.75 -4.15
C ARG A 360 4.88 -1.01 -4.95
N TRP A 361 6.16 -1.36 -4.75
CA TRP A 361 7.29 -0.72 -5.44
C TRP A 361 7.39 -1.15 -6.90
N SER A 362 6.78 -2.27 -7.29
CA SER A 362 6.75 -2.71 -8.69
C SER A 362 5.94 -1.77 -9.61
N MET A 363 5.19 -0.80 -9.05
CA MET A 363 4.43 0.19 -9.83
C MET A 363 5.27 1.39 -10.31
N ILE A 364 6.55 1.52 -9.90
CA ILE A 364 7.41 2.65 -10.28
C ILE A 364 7.42 2.84 -11.80
N ASP A 365 7.64 1.77 -12.56
CA ASP A 365 7.79 1.83 -14.01
C ASP A 365 6.49 2.20 -14.72
N VAL A 366 5.34 1.74 -14.21
CA VAL A 366 4.02 2.15 -14.72
C VAL A 366 3.82 3.66 -14.55
N PHE A 367 4.21 4.21 -13.40
CA PHE A 367 4.13 5.65 -13.16
C PHE A 367 5.11 6.42 -14.03
N MET A 368 6.36 5.96 -14.14
CA MET A 368 7.37 6.55 -15.01
C MET A 368 6.87 6.67 -16.45
N ILE A 369 6.32 5.59 -17.03
CA ILE A 369 5.80 5.59 -18.41
C ILE A 369 4.61 6.53 -18.56
N SER A 370 3.69 6.55 -17.59
CA SER A 370 2.56 7.49 -17.60
C SER A 370 3.03 8.94 -17.66
N ILE A 371 4.02 9.30 -16.84
CA ILE A 371 4.59 10.64 -16.79
C ILE A 371 5.35 10.98 -18.08
N LEU A 372 6.20 10.07 -18.57
CA LEU A 372 6.95 10.27 -19.80
C LEU A 372 6.03 10.45 -21.01
N THR A 373 4.96 9.66 -21.08
CA THR A 373 3.94 9.78 -22.13
C THR A 373 3.24 11.14 -22.05
N ALA A 374 2.91 11.61 -20.83
CA ALA A 374 2.30 12.92 -20.63
C ALA A 374 3.20 14.07 -21.12
N LEU A 375 4.50 14.00 -20.80
CA LEU A 375 5.46 15.06 -21.07
C LEU A 375 5.87 15.12 -22.53
N VAL A 376 6.09 13.97 -23.17
CA VAL A 376 6.66 13.93 -24.52
C VAL A 376 5.60 14.09 -25.61
N ARG A 377 4.34 13.67 -25.37
CA ARG A 377 3.25 13.86 -26.36
C ARG A 377 2.91 15.35 -26.62
N LEU A 378 3.44 16.26 -25.80
CA LEU A 378 3.27 17.70 -25.90
C LEU A 378 4.34 18.39 -26.77
N GLY A 379 5.42 17.69 -27.13
CA GLY A 379 6.46 18.20 -28.04
C GLY A 379 6.21 17.84 -29.51
N THR A 380 6.52 18.73 -30.44
CA THR A 380 6.40 18.50 -31.90
C THR A 380 7.55 17.69 -32.50
N ILE A 381 8.61 17.43 -31.74
CA ILE A 381 9.89 16.86 -32.24
C ILE A 381 9.99 15.34 -31.98
N ALA A 382 9.42 14.86 -30.88
CA ALA A 382 9.41 13.45 -30.51
C ALA A 382 8.09 13.09 -29.81
N SER A 383 7.54 11.89 -30.09
CA SER A 383 6.38 11.35 -29.38
C SER A 383 6.72 10.01 -28.72
N VAL A 384 6.25 9.81 -27.48
CA VAL A 384 6.34 8.52 -26.79
C VAL A 384 4.96 7.90 -26.78
N HIS A 385 4.84 6.73 -27.40
CA HIS A 385 3.63 5.94 -27.38
C HIS A 385 3.81 4.74 -26.45
N PRO A 386 2.97 4.56 -25.43
CA PRO A 386 3.02 3.38 -24.59
C PRO A 386 2.62 2.14 -25.41
N GLY A 387 3.46 1.10 -25.35
CA GLY A 387 3.25 -0.15 -26.07
C GLY A 387 2.42 -1.16 -25.25
N PRO A 388 1.95 -2.26 -25.86
CA PRO A 388 1.10 -3.24 -25.18
C PRO A 388 1.80 -3.95 -23.99
N GLY A 389 3.14 -3.97 -23.96
CA GLY A 389 3.91 -4.55 -22.87
C GLY A 389 3.63 -3.90 -21.52
N VAL A 390 3.35 -2.58 -21.47
CA VAL A 390 3.07 -1.88 -20.21
C VAL A 390 1.78 -2.37 -19.54
N LEU A 391 0.77 -2.73 -20.34
CA LEU A 391 -0.49 -3.24 -19.83
C LEU A 391 -0.32 -4.63 -19.22
N ALA A 392 0.42 -5.50 -19.91
CA ALA A 392 0.78 -6.82 -19.40
C ALA A 392 1.61 -6.70 -18.11
N PHE A 393 2.59 -5.79 -18.08
CA PHE A 393 3.40 -5.51 -16.90
C PHE A 393 2.54 -5.02 -15.72
N CYS A 394 1.66 -4.04 -15.93
CA CYS A 394 0.75 -3.54 -14.91
C CYS A 394 -0.14 -4.68 -14.36
N ALA A 395 -0.66 -5.55 -15.23
CA ALA A 395 -1.45 -6.70 -14.82
C ALA A 395 -0.63 -7.67 -13.94
N VAL A 396 0.64 -7.96 -14.27
CA VAL A 396 1.53 -8.76 -13.41
C VAL A 396 1.68 -8.14 -12.03
N VAL A 397 1.89 -6.84 -11.95
CA VAL A 397 2.06 -6.13 -10.67
C VAL A 397 0.79 -6.23 -9.83
N VAL A 398 -0.38 -5.92 -10.41
CA VAL A 398 -1.67 -5.99 -9.71
C VAL A 398 -2.00 -7.43 -9.28
N LEU A 399 -1.84 -8.41 -10.18
CA LEU A 399 -2.13 -9.82 -9.87
C LEU A 399 -1.21 -10.37 -8.79
N THR A 400 0.09 -10.04 -8.80
CA THR A 400 1.02 -10.47 -7.73
C THR A 400 0.69 -9.82 -6.39
N MET A 401 0.25 -8.55 -6.36
CA MET A 401 -0.26 -7.92 -5.13
C MET A 401 -1.53 -8.62 -4.62
N LEU A 402 -2.48 -8.93 -5.51
CA LEU A 402 -3.70 -9.66 -5.14
C LEU A 402 -3.41 -11.09 -4.69
N ALA A 403 -2.41 -11.76 -5.28
CA ALA A 403 -1.98 -13.10 -4.90
C ALA A 403 -1.41 -13.13 -3.48
N ALA A 404 -0.55 -12.15 -3.14
CA ALA A 404 -0.01 -11.97 -1.80
C ALA A 404 -1.11 -11.67 -0.77
N ASN A 405 -2.03 -10.75 -1.09
CA ASN A 405 -3.18 -10.42 -0.22
C ASN A 405 -4.15 -11.59 0.01
N SER A 406 -4.27 -12.48 -0.98
CA SER A 406 -5.10 -13.69 -0.88
C SER A 406 -4.43 -14.81 -0.09
N PHE A 407 -3.10 -14.77 0.08
CA PHE A 407 -2.35 -15.79 0.81
C PHE A 407 -2.41 -15.52 2.31
N ASP A 408 -2.96 -16.47 3.07
CA ASP A 408 -3.04 -16.39 4.53
C ASP A 408 -1.78 -17.03 5.14
N PRO A 409 -0.81 -16.25 5.66
CA PRO A 409 0.46 -16.78 6.16
C PRO A 409 0.29 -17.73 7.35
N ARG A 410 -0.87 -17.67 8.04
CA ARG A 410 -1.19 -18.55 9.17
C ARG A 410 -1.34 -20.00 8.72
N LEU A 411 -1.69 -20.24 7.45
CA LEU A 411 -1.80 -21.59 6.88
C LEU A 411 -0.45 -22.32 6.88
N MET A 412 0.68 -21.60 6.74
CA MET A 412 2.02 -22.20 6.86
C MET A 412 2.22 -22.84 8.24
N TRP A 413 1.78 -22.12 9.27
CA TRP A 413 1.92 -22.55 10.66
C TRP A 413 0.92 -23.64 11.04
N ASP A 414 -0.27 -23.62 10.47
CA ASP A 414 -1.27 -24.68 10.65
C ASP A 414 -0.82 -25.97 9.97
N ALA A 415 -0.35 -25.89 8.71
CA ALA A 415 0.09 -27.05 7.95
C ALA A 415 1.26 -27.76 8.63
N ALA A 416 2.18 -27.00 9.24
CA ALA A 416 3.26 -27.57 10.03
C ALA A 416 2.79 -28.27 11.32
N GLY A 417 1.63 -27.88 11.86
CA GLY A 417 1.05 -28.42 13.09
C GLY A 417 0.06 -29.58 12.88
N ARG A 418 -0.40 -29.84 11.65
CA ARG A 418 -1.31 -30.95 11.33
C ARG A 418 -0.53 -32.27 11.26
N ARG A 419 -1.06 -33.28 11.95
CA ARG A 419 -0.64 -34.68 11.86
C ARG A 419 -1.38 -35.35 10.72
#